data_AF-A0A3E3EE90-F1
#
_entry.id   AF-A0A3E3EE90-F1
#
_cell.length_a   1.000
_cell.length_b   1.000
_cell.length_c   1.000
_cell.angle_alpha   90.00
_cell.angle_beta   90.00
_cell.angle_gamma   90.00
#
_symmetry.space_group_name_H-M   'P 1'
#
loop_
_entity.id
_entity.type
_entity.pdbx_description
1 polymer ?
#
loop_
_entity_poly.entity_id
_entity_poly.type
_entity_poly.pdbx_seq_one_letter_code
_entity_poly.pdbx_strand_id
1 'polypeptide(L)'
;MIIVANSAEYFINEFTQEIYDQVLDHVDFKSLECSCGAKGSFVKIGCYPRFYKTATNKICIRIQRVMCKHCGKTHAVFVECMVPSSMLLLTTQIEMLRSYYNHRLEEFLSSYPTIDRPNAIYVIKNYERKWVNYLKKSGFTLKSKEREIQRYFFEKYQVQFLQMKCFSNSSSSRLLNHLV
;
A
#
# COMPACT_ATOMS: atom_id res chain seq x y z
N MET A 1 6.57 8.51 -2.85
CA MET A 1 5.14 8.21 -3.12
C MET A 1 4.30 9.05 -2.20
N ILE A 2 2.99 9.13 -2.44
CA ILE A 2 2.00 9.61 -1.48
C ILE A 2 1.03 8.45 -1.26
N ILE A 3 0.64 8.21 -0.01
CA ILE A 3 -0.42 7.27 0.32
C ILE A 3 -1.59 8.06 0.86
N VAL A 4 -2.77 7.80 0.31
CA VAL A 4 -4.03 8.40 0.76
C VAL A 4 -4.85 7.33 1.46
N ALA A 5 -5.33 7.66 2.65
CA ALA A 5 -6.25 6.83 3.40
C ALA A 5 -7.64 6.93 2.77
N ASN A 6 -8.41 5.87 2.92
CA ASN A 6 -9.77 5.82 2.46
C ASN A 6 -10.68 5.68 3.67
N SER A 7 -11.61 6.63 3.87
CA SER A 7 -12.56 6.56 4.98
C SER A 7 -13.56 5.42 4.80
N ALA A 8 -13.85 5.04 3.56
CA ALA A 8 -14.64 3.87 3.26
C ALA A 8 -13.80 2.60 3.44
N GLU A 9 -14.31 1.68 4.26
CA GLU A 9 -13.74 0.37 4.53
C GLU A 9 -13.77 -0.51 3.28
N TYR A 10 -12.86 -0.25 2.36
CA TYR A 10 -12.68 -1.11 1.21
C TYR A 10 -11.71 -2.24 1.58
N PHE A 11 -12.15 -3.12 2.48
CA PHE A 11 -11.63 -4.49 2.58
C PHE A 11 -12.18 -5.29 1.39
N ILE A 12 -11.97 -4.80 0.17
CA ILE A 12 -12.57 -5.43 -1.02
C ILE A 12 -11.57 -6.42 -1.59
N ASN A 13 -12.03 -7.64 -1.74
CA ASN A 13 -11.38 -8.66 -2.55
C ASN A 13 -11.30 -8.27 -4.05
N GLU A 14 -11.98 -7.19 -4.46
CA GLU A 14 -12.05 -6.65 -5.81
C GLU A 14 -11.80 -5.13 -5.82
N PHE A 15 -10.56 -4.72 -5.57
CA PHE A 15 -10.14 -3.34 -5.86
C PHE A 15 -10.23 -3.09 -7.37
N THR A 16 -10.77 -1.95 -7.80
CA THR A 16 -10.93 -1.62 -9.23
C THR A 16 -10.42 -0.20 -9.54
N GLN A 17 -10.41 0.15 -10.83
CA GLN A 17 -10.07 1.51 -11.27
C GLN A 17 -11.09 2.52 -10.74
N GLU A 18 -12.37 2.17 -10.75
CA GLU A 18 -13.48 3.02 -10.28
C GLU A 18 -13.33 3.32 -8.79
N ILE A 19 -12.99 2.32 -7.97
CA ILE A 19 -12.72 2.54 -6.54
C ILE A 19 -11.51 3.45 -6.37
N TYR A 20 -10.43 3.25 -7.14
CA TYR A 20 -9.26 4.11 -7.09
C TYR A 20 -9.61 5.57 -7.43
N ASP A 21 -10.39 5.80 -8.48
CA ASP A 21 -10.79 7.14 -8.93
C ASP A 21 -11.72 7.81 -7.91
N GLN A 22 -12.69 7.07 -7.36
CA GLN A 22 -13.55 7.57 -6.28
C GLN A 22 -12.72 8.03 -5.08
N VAL A 23 -11.65 7.32 -4.70
CA VAL A 23 -10.76 7.79 -3.63
C VAL A 23 -10.11 9.10 -4.00
N LEU A 24 -9.53 9.17 -5.20
CA LEU A 24 -8.83 10.36 -5.67
C LEU A 24 -9.71 11.60 -5.74
N ASP A 25 -11.00 11.45 -6.01
CA ASP A 25 -11.96 12.56 -6.03
C ASP A 25 -12.16 13.19 -4.63
N HIS A 26 -11.97 12.40 -3.57
CA HIS A 26 -12.06 12.85 -2.19
C HIS A 26 -10.71 13.31 -1.59
N VAL A 27 -9.61 13.19 -2.34
CA VAL A 27 -8.29 13.63 -1.87
C VAL A 27 -8.17 15.15 -1.96
N ASP A 28 -8.06 15.81 -0.81
CA ASP A 28 -7.63 17.21 -0.77
C ASP A 28 -6.12 17.33 -0.99
N PHE A 29 -5.71 17.51 -2.26
CA PHE A 29 -4.32 17.73 -2.64
C PHE A 29 -3.68 18.98 -2.02
N LYS A 30 -4.47 19.94 -1.52
CA LYS A 30 -3.95 21.14 -0.86
C LYS A 30 -3.45 20.83 0.56
N SER A 31 -4.05 19.85 1.22
CA SER A 31 -3.59 19.39 2.54
C SER A 31 -2.26 18.62 2.47
N LEU A 32 -2.00 17.94 1.34
CA LEU A 32 -0.88 17.01 1.20
C LEU A 32 0.50 17.70 1.32
N GLU A 33 1.41 17.01 2.02
CA GLU A 33 2.80 17.41 2.23
C GLU A 33 3.75 16.61 1.33
N CYS A 34 4.70 17.29 0.69
CA CYS A 34 5.78 16.65 -0.04
C CYS A 34 6.88 16.16 0.90
N SER A 35 7.66 15.18 0.48
CA SER A 35 8.88 14.76 1.19
C SER A 35 9.96 15.84 1.24
N CYS A 36 9.77 17.02 0.64
CA CYS A 36 10.60 18.20 0.88
C CYS A 36 10.06 19.12 2.00
N GLY A 37 8.92 18.77 2.61
CA GLY A 37 8.21 19.57 3.63
C GLY A 37 7.19 20.57 3.09
N ALA A 38 7.17 20.85 1.78
CA ALA A 38 6.22 21.80 1.20
C ALA A 38 4.78 21.23 1.19
N LYS A 39 3.81 22.01 1.68
CA LYS A 39 2.39 21.67 1.68
C LYS A 39 1.65 22.31 0.51
N GLY A 40 0.59 21.66 0.03
CA GLY A 40 -0.32 22.18 -1.00
C GLY A 40 0.32 22.54 -2.33
N SER A 41 1.53 22.05 -2.59
CA SER A 41 2.33 22.41 -3.76
C SER A 41 2.20 21.40 -4.90
N PHE A 42 1.24 20.48 -4.84
CA PHE A 42 1.12 19.40 -5.83
C PHE A 42 0.27 19.80 -7.03
N VAL A 43 0.73 19.40 -8.22
CA VAL A 43 -0.06 19.43 -9.46
C VAL A 43 -0.14 18.04 -10.08
N LYS A 44 -1.31 17.68 -10.62
CA LYS A 44 -1.50 16.46 -11.40
C LYS A 44 -0.74 16.58 -12.72
N ILE A 45 0.11 15.60 -13.05
CA ILE A 45 0.98 15.64 -14.25
C ILE A 45 0.76 14.47 -15.22
N GLY A 46 -0.02 13.46 -14.84
CA GLY A 46 -0.31 12.30 -15.69
C GLY A 46 -0.57 11.04 -14.87
N CYS A 47 -0.64 9.90 -15.53
CA CYS A 47 -0.82 8.60 -14.90
C CYS A 47 0.07 7.53 -15.53
N TYR A 48 0.26 6.40 -14.85
CA TYR A 48 0.94 5.23 -15.40
C TYR A 48 0.19 3.94 -15.03
N PRO A 49 0.19 2.91 -15.89
CA PRO A 49 -0.47 1.66 -15.59
C PRO A 49 0.32 0.87 -14.54
N ARG A 50 -0.39 0.29 -13.57
CA ARG A 50 0.16 -0.64 -12.60
C ARG A 50 -0.78 -1.82 -12.41
N PHE A 51 -0.22 -3.02 -12.45
CA PHE A 51 -1.01 -4.24 -12.35
C PHE A 51 -1.03 -4.80 -10.94
N TYR A 52 -2.20 -5.30 -10.53
CA TYR A 52 -2.39 -6.07 -9.32
C TYR A 52 -3.06 -7.41 -9.62
N LYS A 53 -2.67 -8.44 -8.87
CA LYS A 53 -3.29 -9.76 -8.92
C LYS A 53 -4.40 -9.81 -7.86
N THR A 54 -5.60 -10.17 -8.28
CA THR A 54 -6.74 -10.52 -7.42
C THR A 54 -6.89 -12.04 -7.39
N ALA A 55 -7.91 -12.58 -6.71
CA ALA A 55 -8.17 -14.02 -6.72
C ALA A 55 -8.27 -14.57 -8.14
N THR A 56 -9.11 -13.97 -8.96
CA THR A 56 -9.49 -14.50 -10.28
C THR A 56 -8.80 -13.81 -11.45
N ASN A 57 -8.31 -12.57 -11.28
CA ASN A 57 -7.87 -11.74 -12.39
C ASN A 57 -6.62 -10.92 -12.09
N LYS A 58 -6.08 -10.31 -13.15
CA LYS A 58 -5.05 -9.28 -13.05
C LYS A 58 -5.66 -7.95 -13.47
N ILE A 59 -5.85 -7.05 -12.52
CA ILE A 59 -6.41 -5.71 -12.76
C ILE A 59 -5.29 -4.73 -13.14
N CYS A 60 -5.61 -3.73 -13.96
CA CYS A 60 -4.72 -2.62 -14.28
C CYS A 60 -5.28 -1.32 -13.72
N ILE A 61 -4.53 -0.66 -12.86
CA ILE A 61 -4.87 0.63 -12.27
C ILE A 61 -3.98 1.71 -12.86
N ARG A 62 -4.57 2.78 -13.39
CA ARG A 62 -3.89 3.98 -13.87
C ARG A 62 -3.56 4.89 -12.69
N ILE A 63 -2.37 4.71 -12.13
CA ILE A 63 -1.90 5.43 -10.96
C ILE A 63 -1.66 6.91 -11.31
N GLN A 64 -2.38 7.81 -10.64
CA GLN A 64 -2.18 9.25 -10.69
C GLN A 64 -0.78 9.62 -10.22
N ARG A 65 -0.11 10.47 -11.00
CA ARG A 65 1.15 11.11 -10.65
C ARG A 65 0.94 12.59 -10.38
N VAL A 66 1.55 13.07 -9.32
CA VAL A 66 1.63 14.50 -9.00
C VAL A 66 3.07 14.96 -8.96
N MET A 67 3.29 16.25 -9.22
CA MET A 67 4.60 16.90 -9.10
C MET A 67 4.52 17.99 -8.05
N CYS A 68 5.51 18.04 -7.15
CA CYS A 68 5.65 19.14 -6.22
C CYS A 68 6.23 20.36 -6.96
N LYS A 69 5.50 21.47 -7.02
CA LYS A 69 5.96 22.74 -7.61
C LYS A 69 7.17 23.34 -6.90
N HIS A 70 7.36 23.04 -5.61
CA HIS A 70 8.47 23.57 -4.83
C HIS A 70 9.81 22.90 -5.16
N CYS A 71 9.85 21.56 -5.24
CA CYS A 71 11.11 20.81 -5.43
C CYS A 71 11.21 20.04 -6.75
N GLY A 72 10.17 20.10 -7.60
CA GLY A 72 10.11 19.37 -8.87
C GLY A 72 9.95 17.84 -8.76
N LYS A 73 9.98 17.26 -7.56
CA LYS A 73 9.85 15.81 -7.38
C LYS A 73 8.46 15.33 -7.82
N THR A 74 8.44 14.17 -8.47
CA THR A 74 7.19 13.48 -8.85
C THR A 74 6.85 12.36 -7.87
N HIS A 75 5.57 12.20 -7.59
CA HIS A 75 5.03 11.24 -6.64
C HIS A 75 3.89 10.47 -7.29
N ALA A 76 3.91 9.14 -7.14
CA ALA A 76 2.76 8.30 -7.40
C ALA A 76 1.80 8.35 -6.20
N VAL A 77 0.51 8.49 -6.46
CA VAL A 77 -0.57 8.53 -5.44
C VAL A 77 -1.18 7.14 -5.31
N PHE A 78 -0.96 6.51 -4.16
CA PHE A 78 -1.45 5.18 -3.84
C PHE A 78 -2.55 5.26 -2.79
N VAL A 79 -3.50 4.33 -2.85
CA VAL A 79 -4.49 4.12 -1.78
C VAL A 79 -3.91 3.16 -0.75
N GLU A 80 -4.33 3.27 0.51
CA GLU A 80 -3.78 2.51 1.63
C GLU A 80 -3.79 0.97 1.45
N CYS A 81 -4.64 0.39 0.61
CA CYS A 81 -4.60 -1.06 0.34
C CYS A 81 -3.47 -1.48 -0.61
N MET A 82 -2.83 -0.52 -1.30
CA MET A 82 -1.83 -0.78 -2.33
C MET A 82 -0.42 -0.88 -1.74
N VAL A 83 0.30 -1.95 -2.09
CA VAL A 83 1.70 -2.13 -1.68
C VAL A 83 2.67 -1.72 -2.80
N PRO A 84 3.55 -0.73 -2.59
CA PRO A 84 4.51 -0.29 -3.61
C PRO A 84 5.50 -1.38 -3.97
N SER A 85 5.84 -1.45 -5.25
CA SER A 85 6.67 -2.51 -5.85
C SER A 85 6.15 -3.96 -5.73
N SER A 86 4.95 -4.19 -5.16
CA SER A 86 4.26 -5.49 -5.17
C SER A 86 3.08 -5.51 -6.15
N MET A 87 2.81 -6.64 -6.79
CA MET A 87 1.57 -6.86 -7.54
C MET A 87 0.43 -7.35 -6.65
N LEU A 88 0.66 -7.56 -5.35
CA LEU A 88 -0.37 -8.00 -4.40
C LEU A 88 -0.80 -6.84 -3.52
N LEU A 89 -2.12 -6.70 -3.30
CA LEU A 89 -2.68 -5.78 -2.31
C LEU A 89 -2.25 -6.19 -0.90
N LEU A 90 -2.35 -5.26 0.05
CA LEU A 90 -1.93 -5.52 1.42
C LEU A 90 -2.74 -6.66 2.05
N THR A 91 -4.06 -6.61 1.93
CA THR A 91 -4.99 -7.62 2.44
C THR A 91 -4.66 -9.01 1.90
N THR A 92 -4.44 -9.13 0.59
CA THR A 92 -4.02 -10.39 -0.05
C THR A 92 -2.70 -10.91 0.51
N GLN A 93 -1.71 -10.03 0.75
CA GLN A 93 -0.45 -10.46 1.35
C GLN A 93 -0.61 -10.88 2.81
N ILE A 94 -1.43 -10.19 3.60
CA ILE A 94 -1.72 -10.55 5.00
C ILE A 94 -2.46 -11.89 5.06
N GLU A 95 -3.48 -12.09 4.23
CA GLU A 95 -4.22 -13.35 4.12
C GLU A 95 -3.29 -14.52 3.75
N MET A 96 -2.45 -14.33 2.72
CA MET A 96 -1.46 -15.31 2.32
C MET A 96 -0.48 -15.66 3.43
N LEU A 97 0.02 -14.66 4.17
CA LEU A 97 0.90 -14.87 5.32
C LEU A 97 0.18 -15.64 6.43
N ARG A 98 -1.08 -15.30 6.74
CA ARG A 98 -1.91 -16.04 7.69
C ARG A 98 -2.07 -17.49 7.24
N SER A 99 -2.36 -17.75 5.97
CA SER A 99 -2.49 -19.11 5.42
C SER A 99 -1.18 -19.89 5.51
N TYR A 100 -0.05 -19.27 5.17
CA TYR A 100 1.28 -19.88 5.32
C TYR A 100 1.57 -20.31 6.78
N TYR A 101 1.37 -19.42 7.76
CA TYR A 101 1.61 -19.75 9.16
C TYR A 101 0.61 -20.73 9.76
N ASN A 102 -0.53 -20.97 9.11
CA ASN A 102 -1.48 -22.01 9.47
C ASN A 102 -1.31 -23.30 8.64
N HIS A 103 -0.23 -23.44 7.88
CA HIS A 103 0.05 -24.59 7.00
C HIS A 103 -1.00 -24.80 5.88
N ARG A 104 -1.68 -23.73 5.45
CA ARG A 104 -2.72 -23.73 4.41
C ARG A 104 -2.34 -22.90 3.18
N LEU A 105 -1.05 -22.81 2.85
CA LEU A 105 -0.60 -22.05 1.69
C LEU A 105 -1.17 -22.61 0.38
N GLU A 106 -1.28 -23.93 0.25
CA GLU A 106 -1.81 -24.56 -0.97
C GLU A 106 -3.30 -24.26 -1.20
N GLU A 107 -4.10 -24.25 -0.13
CA GLU A 107 -5.51 -23.87 -0.18
C GLU A 107 -5.67 -22.40 -0.62
N PHE A 108 -4.81 -21.52 -0.09
CA PHE A 108 -4.75 -20.13 -0.52
C PHE A 108 -4.40 -20.03 -2.02
N LEU A 109 -3.34 -20.70 -2.49
CA LEU A 109 -2.93 -20.66 -3.90
C LEU A 109 -4.01 -21.25 -4.83
N SER A 110 -4.76 -22.25 -4.36
CA SER A 110 -5.91 -22.80 -5.10
C SER A 110 -7.06 -21.80 -5.23
N SER A 111 -7.26 -20.95 -4.22
CA SER A 111 -8.28 -19.90 -4.22
C SER A 111 -7.85 -18.63 -4.97
N TYR A 112 -6.54 -18.46 -5.17
CA TYR A 112 -5.92 -17.32 -5.85
C TYR A 112 -5.06 -17.79 -7.05
N PRO A 113 -5.67 -18.37 -8.11
CA PRO A 113 -4.94 -18.97 -9.24
C PRO A 113 -4.01 -18.01 -9.99
N THR A 114 -4.20 -16.69 -9.86
CA THR A 114 -3.30 -15.70 -10.49
C THR A 114 -1.99 -15.53 -9.73
N ILE A 115 -1.91 -15.97 -8.47
CA ILE A 115 -0.72 -15.87 -7.61
C ILE A 115 0.03 -17.19 -7.69
N ASP A 116 1.23 -17.16 -8.27
CA ASP A 116 2.08 -18.34 -8.32
C ASP A 116 2.85 -18.55 -7.01
N ARG A 117 3.26 -19.80 -6.76
CA ARG A 117 4.07 -20.15 -5.58
C ARG A 117 5.32 -19.27 -5.45
N PRO A 118 6.12 -19.02 -6.51
CA PRO A 118 7.27 -18.12 -6.42
C PRO A 118 6.94 -16.72 -5.89
N ASN A 119 5.84 -16.10 -6.33
CA ASN A 119 5.38 -14.81 -5.81
C ASN A 119 5.04 -14.89 -4.33
N ALA A 120 4.33 -15.94 -3.92
CA ALA A 120 3.99 -16.15 -2.51
C ALA A 120 5.25 -16.30 -1.63
N ILE A 121 6.17 -17.17 -2.04
CA ILE A 121 7.44 -17.41 -1.35
C ILE A 121 8.27 -16.13 -1.25
N TYR A 122 8.26 -15.30 -2.29
CA TYR A 122 8.97 -14.02 -2.29
C TYR A 122 8.44 -13.06 -1.21
N VAL A 123 7.12 -12.94 -1.09
CA VAL A 123 6.48 -12.10 -0.05
C VAL A 123 6.71 -12.68 1.34
N ILE A 124 6.59 -13.99 1.52
CA ILE A 124 6.88 -14.69 2.79
C ILE A 124 8.30 -14.39 3.25
N LYS A 125 9.30 -14.61 2.38
CA LYS A 125 10.70 -14.32 2.69
C LYS A 125 10.94 -12.84 3.01
N ASN A 126 10.27 -11.93 2.31
CA ASN A 126 10.36 -10.50 2.61
C ASN A 126 9.78 -10.17 4.00
N TYR A 127 8.66 -10.79 4.37
CA TYR A 127 8.08 -10.63 5.69
C TYR A 127 9.02 -11.16 6.78
N GLU A 128 9.48 -12.41 6.65
CA GLU A 128 10.35 -13.07 7.62
C GLU A 128 11.69 -12.35 7.81
N ARG A 129 12.29 -11.86 6.71
CA ARG A 129 13.58 -11.16 6.78
C ARG A 129 13.49 -9.78 7.42
N LYS A 130 12.39 -9.07 7.22
CA LYS A 130 12.29 -7.64 7.55
C LYS A 130 11.10 -7.35 8.46
N TRP A 131 9.90 -7.60 7.97
CA TRP A 131 8.67 -7.04 8.53
C TRP A 131 8.19 -7.70 9.82
N VAL A 132 8.51 -8.98 10.04
CA VAL A 132 8.15 -9.69 11.29
C VAL A 132 8.67 -8.98 12.53
N ASN A 133 9.90 -8.45 12.48
CA ASN A 133 10.51 -7.76 13.60
C ASN A 133 9.88 -6.39 13.86
N TYR A 134 9.53 -5.65 12.79
CA TYR A 134 8.82 -4.39 12.93
C TYR A 134 7.41 -4.58 13.49
N LEU A 135 6.70 -5.61 13.02
CA LEU A 135 5.35 -5.94 13.48
C LEU A 135 5.35 -6.38 14.96
N LYS A 136 6.33 -7.18 15.38
CA LYS A 136 6.50 -7.56 16.79
C LYS A 136 6.80 -6.33 17.67
N LYS A 137 7.72 -5.46 17.25
CA LYS A 137 8.09 -4.23 17.99
C LYS A 137 6.93 -3.23 18.11
N SER A 138 5.94 -3.30 17.23
CA SER A 138 4.75 -2.46 17.30
C SER A 138 3.67 -3.00 18.24
N GLY A 139 3.83 -4.21 18.78
CA GLY A 139 2.79 -4.89 19.54
C GLY A 139 1.66 -5.46 18.69
N PHE A 140 1.79 -5.44 17.36
CA PHE A 140 0.79 -6.01 16.45
C PHE A 140 1.12 -7.46 16.10
N THR A 141 0.11 -8.16 15.61
CA THR A 141 0.27 -9.48 14.99
C THR A 141 -0.38 -9.47 13.62
N LEU A 142 -0.16 -10.52 12.82
CA LEU A 142 -0.89 -10.68 11.57
C LEU A 142 -2.41 -10.78 11.78
N LYS A 143 -2.90 -11.05 13.01
CA LYS A 143 -4.34 -11.07 13.34
C LYS A 143 -4.91 -9.70 13.73
N SER A 144 -4.06 -8.70 13.94
CA SER A 144 -4.50 -7.33 14.23
C SER A 144 -5.26 -6.73 13.06
N LYS A 145 -6.10 -5.72 13.32
CA LYS A 145 -6.86 -5.04 12.26
C LYS A 145 -5.89 -4.39 11.28
N GLU A 146 -6.10 -4.61 9.97
CA GLU A 146 -5.14 -4.16 8.95
C GLU A 146 -4.98 -2.64 8.96
N ARG A 147 -6.08 -1.90 9.19
CA ARG A 147 -6.07 -0.43 9.35
C ARG A 147 -5.15 0.04 10.47
N GLU A 148 -5.10 -0.67 11.59
CA GLU A 148 -4.23 -0.31 12.72
C GLU A 148 -2.75 -0.53 12.36
N ILE A 149 -2.46 -1.65 11.67
CA ILE A 149 -1.12 -1.94 11.14
C ILE A 149 -0.71 -0.84 10.15
N GLN A 150 -1.54 -0.56 9.14
CA GLN A 150 -1.29 0.46 8.12
C GLN A 150 -1.00 1.82 8.76
N ARG A 151 -1.90 2.30 9.63
CA ARG A 151 -1.74 3.58 10.32
C ARG A 151 -0.42 3.65 11.07
N TYR A 152 -0.08 2.63 11.86
CA TYR A 152 1.19 2.62 12.59
C TYR A 152 2.41 2.67 11.67
N PHE A 153 2.41 1.88 10.60
CA PHE A 153 3.55 1.81 9.70
C PHE A 153 3.74 3.09 8.89
N PHE A 154 2.63 3.71 8.48
CA PHE A 154 2.69 5.03 7.92
C PHE A 154 3.21 6.03 8.97
N GLU A 155 2.64 6.08 10.18
CA GLU A 155 2.97 7.11 11.19
C GLU A 155 4.44 7.06 11.58
N LYS A 156 4.91 5.84 11.85
CA LYS A 156 6.25 5.64 12.38
C LYS A 156 7.34 5.55 11.32
N TYR A 157 7.03 4.96 10.16
CA TYR A 157 8.05 4.64 9.16
C TYR A 157 7.82 5.29 7.80
N GLN A 158 6.68 5.98 7.60
CA GLN A 158 6.33 6.64 6.33
C GLN A 158 6.38 5.70 5.12
N VAL A 159 6.06 4.42 5.36
CA VAL A 159 6.04 3.36 4.35
C VAL A 159 4.85 2.45 4.57
N GLN A 160 4.43 1.79 3.50
CA GLN A 160 3.43 0.74 3.57
C GLN A 160 4.00 -0.53 4.20
N PHE A 161 3.20 -1.19 5.06
CA PHE A 161 3.54 -2.51 5.58
C PHE A 161 3.73 -3.51 4.44
N LEU A 162 4.71 -4.40 4.52
CA LEU A 162 5.09 -5.34 3.45
C LEU A 162 5.65 -4.71 2.17
N GLN A 163 5.93 -3.40 2.14
CA GLN A 163 6.59 -2.76 1.00
C GLN A 163 7.96 -3.40 0.70
N MET A 164 8.21 -3.73 -0.57
CA MET A 164 9.39 -4.50 -1.00
C MET A 164 10.68 -3.67 -0.99
N LYS A 165 10.64 -2.42 -1.46
CA LYS A 165 11.80 -1.53 -1.54
C LYS A 165 11.66 -0.39 -0.54
N CYS A 166 12.66 -0.22 0.33
CA CYS A 166 12.83 1.05 1.05
C CYS A 166 13.31 2.09 0.04
N PHE A 167 12.58 3.18 -0.13
CA PHE A 167 13.20 4.40 -0.65
C PHE A 167 14.08 4.91 0.49
N SER A 168 15.38 5.01 0.24
CA SER A 168 16.36 5.50 1.22
C SER A 168 15.89 6.82 1.83
N ASN A 169 16.12 6.95 3.15
CA ASN A 169 15.87 8.15 3.95
C ASN A 169 16.31 9.41 3.20
N SER A 170 15.33 10.24 2.80
CA SER A 170 15.53 11.67 2.64
C SER A 170 14.23 12.36 3.04
N SER A 171 14.26 12.86 4.27
CA SER A 171 13.39 13.92 4.82
C SER A 171 11.93 13.54 5.05
N SER A 172 11.60 13.47 6.33
CA SER A 172 10.28 13.65 6.95
C SER A 172 9.16 14.09 6.00
N SER A 173 8.25 13.18 5.69
CA SER A 173 6.87 13.56 5.36
C SER A 173 6.03 13.20 6.56
N ARG A 174 5.27 14.14 7.12
CA ARG A 174 4.29 13.86 8.18
C ARG A 174 3.04 13.27 7.54
N LEU A 175 2.48 12.24 8.17
CA LEU A 175 1.11 11.83 7.87
C LEU A 175 0.13 12.91 8.26
N LEU A 176 -0.86 13.08 7.40
CA LEU A 176 -2.03 13.87 7.68
C LEU A 176 -3.11 12.91 8.18
N ASN A 177 -3.41 13.01 9.47
CA ASN A 177 -4.68 12.55 10.00
C ASN A 177 -5.76 13.52 9.50
N HIS A 178 -6.44 13.15 8.41
CA HIS A 178 -7.66 13.82 7.99
C HIS A 178 -8.80 12.81 8.00
N LEU A 179 -9.33 12.59 9.20
CA LEU A 179 -10.67 12.11 9.44
C LEU A 179 -11.30 13.11 10.42
N VAL A 180 -12.23 13.93 9.91
CA VAL A 180 -13.36 14.40 10.70
C VAL A 180 -14.49 13.43 10.41
#